data_AF-A0A2V3I397-F1
#
_entry.id   AF-A0A2V3I397-F1
#
_cell.length_a   1.000
_cell.length_b   1.000
_cell.length_c   1.000
_cell.angle_alpha   90.00
_cell.angle_beta   90.00
_cell.angle_gamma   90.00
#
_symmetry.space_group_name_H-M   'P 1'
#
loop_
_entity.id
_entity.type
_entity.pdbx_description
1 polymer ?
#
loop_
_entity_poly.entity_id
_entity_poly.type
_entity_poly.pdbx_seq_one_letter_code
_entity_poly.pdbx_strand_id
1 'polypeptide(L)'
;MKKLKFHLEAIIRDRYESASLTENEVREWLLNMQKQDILKVETENDYWEDIPQDLFELFKTNIKDKNYEYTIAKGHLWLEMDLDI
;
A
#
# COMPACT_ATOMS: atom_id res chain seq x y z
N MET A 1 0.51 15.85 16.82
CA MET A 1 1.13 15.49 15.53
C MET A 1 0.02 15.47 14.49
N LYS A 2 0.28 15.95 13.28
CA LYS A 2 -0.75 16.02 12.24
C LYS A 2 -0.72 14.67 11.51
N LYS A 3 -1.85 13.95 11.50
CA LYS A 3 -2.02 12.75 10.70
C LYS A 3 -2.32 13.16 9.27
N LEU A 4 -1.61 12.57 8.32
CA LEU A 4 -1.87 12.71 6.89
C LEU A 4 -2.33 11.37 6.33
N LYS A 5 -3.46 11.39 5.61
CA LYS A 5 -4.02 10.19 4.98
C LYS A 5 -3.35 9.95 3.64
N PHE A 6 -2.80 8.75 3.48
CA PHE A 6 -2.20 8.26 2.25
C PHE A 6 -3.08 7.20 1.61
N HIS A 7 -3.18 7.25 0.28
CA HIS A 7 -3.74 6.20 -0.55
C HIS A 7 -2.63 5.65 -1.43
N LEU A 8 -2.38 4.35 -1.34
CA LEU A 8 -1.34 3.65 -2.09
C LEU A 8 -1.99 2.62 -3.00
N GLU A 9 -1.60 2.59 -4.27
CA GLU A 9 -2.06 1.59 -5.23
C GLU A 9 -0.87 0.72 -5.67
N ALA A 10 -1.02 -0.59 -5.57
CA ALA A 10 0.02 -1.56 -5.94
C ALA A 10 -0.54 -2.74 -6.75
N ILE A 11 0.33 -3.41 -7.52
CA ILE A 11 -0.02 -4.65 -8.23
C ILE A 11 0.28 -5.83 -7.33
N ILE A 12 -0.75 -6.56 -6.90
CA ILE A 12 -0.59 -7.73 -6.02
C ILE A 12 -0.58 -9.07 -6.78
N ARG A 13 -1.18 -9.14 -7.97
CA ARG A 13 -1.16 -10.31 -8.87
C ARG A 13 -1.43 -9.92 -10.33
N ASP A 14 -1.17 -10.86 -11.24
CA ASP A 14 -1.67 -10.78 -12.61
C ASP A 14 -3.20 -10.62 -12.61
N ARG A 15 -3.70 -9.72 -13.45
CA ARG A 15 -5.11 -9.29 -13.53
C ARG A 15 -6.06 -10.43 -13.89
N TYR A 16 -5.53 -11.53 -14.43
CA TYR A 16 -6.28 -12.69 -14.91
C TYR A 16 -6.40 -13.84 -13.90
N GLU A 17 -5.60 -13.84 -12.83
CA GLU A 17 -5.73 -14.79 -11.72
C GLU A 17 -6.58 -14.18 -10.60
N SER A 18 -7.90 -14.14 -10.83
CA SER A 18 -8.89 -13.61 -9.90
C SER A 18 -9.17 -14.55 -8.71
N ALA A 19 -8.15 -15.24 -8.19
CA ALA A 19 -8.31 -15.99 -6.95
C ALA A 19 -8.43 -14.98 -5.80
N SER A 20 -9.50 -15.10 -5.00
CA SER A 20 -9.68 -14.29 -3.80
C SER A 20 -8.50 -14.53 -2.86
N LEU A 21 -7.65 -13.53 -2.68
CA LEU A 21 -6.57 -13.60 -1.70
C LEU A 21 -7.17 -13.63 -0.29
N THR A 22 -6.67 -14.54 0.54
CA THR A 22 -6.95 -14.52 1.97
C THR A 22 -6.22 -13.36 2.64
N GLU A 23 -6.72 -12.89 3.78
CA GLU A 23 -6.08 -11.82 4.55
C GLU A 23 -4.60 -12.13 4.87
N ASN A 24 -4.28 -13.40 5.13
CA ASN A 24 -2.89 -13.81 5.38
C ASN A 24 -2.01 -13.68 4.14
N GLU A 25 -2.49 -14.07 2.95
CA GLU A 25 -1.73 -13.90 1.71
C GLU A 25 -1.50 -12.43 1.39
N VAL A 26 -2.51 -11.57 1.60
CA VAL A 26 -2.38 -10.13 1.43
C VAL A 26 -1.32 -9.58 2.38
N ARG A 27 -1.38 -9.98 3.66
CA ARG A 27 -0.43 -9.54 4.67
C ARG A 27 0.99 -10.01 4.36
N GLU A 28 1.18 -11.26 3.94
CA GLU A 28 2.48 -11.78 3.55
C GLU A 28 3.04 -11.04 2.33
N TRP A 29 2.19 -10.73 1.35
CA TRP A 29 2.59 -9.92 0.20
C TRP A 29 3.02 -8.52 0.63
N LEU A 30 2.21 -7.84 1.46
CA LEU A 30 2.51 -6.50 1.98
C LEU A 30 3.82 -6.44 2.77
N LEU A 31 4.13 -7.48 3.55
CA LEU A 31 5.40 -7.57 4.29
C LEU A 31 6.63 -7.73 3.38
N ASN A 32 6.43 -8.23 2.16
CA ASN A 32 7.49 -8.43 1.16
C ASN A 32 7.46 -7.40 0.01
N MET A 33 6.52 -6.45 0.04
CA MET A 33 6.35 -5.42 -0.97
C MET A 33 7.64 -4.63 -1.21
N GLN A 34 7.94 -4.37 -2.48
CA GLN A 34 9.04 -3.53 -2.93
C GLN A 34 8.49 -2.23 -3.52
N LYS A 35 9.33 -1.19 -3.61
CA LYS A 35 8.91 0.12 -4.16
C LYS A 35 8.34 0.01 -5.58
N GLN A 36 8.93 -0.85 -6.40
CA GLN A 36 8.53 -1.08 -7.79
C GLN A 36 7.17 -1.75 -7.95
N ASP A 37 6.64 -2.37 -6.89
CA ASP A 37 5.31 -2.97 -6.91
C ASP A 37 4.21 -1.91 -6.75
N ILE A 38 4.58 -0.73 -6.26
CA ILE A 38 3.68 0.39 -6.05
C ILE A 38 3.59 1.20 -7.33
N LEU A 39 2.36 1.41 -7.80
CA LEU A 39 2.07 2.19 -9.00
C LEU A 39 2.02 3.67 -8.70
N LYS A 40 1.37 4.03 -7.58
CA LYS A 40 1.23 5.41 -7.16
C LYS A 40 0.88 5.52 -5.68
N VAL A 41 1.18 6.68 -5.13
CA VAL A 41 0.80 7.12 -3.79
C VAL A 41 0.25 8.54 -3.89
N GLU A 42 -0.84 8.81 -3.20
CA GLU A 42 -1.45 10.14 -3.16
C GLU A 42 -1.95 10.51 -1.77
N THR A 43 -1.90 11.80 -1.48
CA THR A 43 -2.61 12.43 -0.36
C THR A 43 -3.64 13.39 -0.94
N GLU A 44 -4.27 14.21 -0.10
CA GLU A 44 -5.16 15.27 -0.59
C GLU A 44 -4.44 16.28 -1.51
N ASN A 45 -3.15 16.54 -1.26
CA ASN A 45 -2.42 17.64 -1.93
C ASN A 45 -1.21 17.18 -2.75
N ASP A 46 -0.77 15.93 -2.57
CA ASP A 46 0.47 15.43 -3.16
C ASP A 46 0.26 14.09 -3.88
N TYR A 47 1.13 13.81 -4.84
CA TYR A 47 1.09 12.61 -5.68
C TYR A 47 2.51 12.15 -6.04
N TRP A 48 2.76 10.84 -5.94
CA TRP A 48 4.05 10.20 -6.25
C TRP A 48 3.86 8.95 -7.09
N GLU A 49 4.56 8.89 -8.22
CA GLU A 49 4.82 7.64 -8.98
C GLU A 49 6.16 7.02 -8.58
N ASP A 50 7.16 7.86 -8.28
CA ASP A 50 8.43 7.43 -7.70
C ASP A 50 8.45 7.81 -6.21
N ILE A 51 8.36 6.81 -5.35
CA ILE A 51 8.14 6.99 -3.92
C ILE A 51 9.48 7.24 -3.23
N PRO A 52 9.63 8.36 -2.49
CA PRO A 52 10.81 8.62 -1.70
C PRO A 52 11.10 7.47 -0.72
N GLN A 53 12.39 7.12 -0.56
CA GLN A 53 12.80 6.00 0.29
C GLN A 53 12.28 6.14 1.73
N ASP A 54 12.32 7.34 2.30
CA ASP A 54 11.88 7.58 3.68
C ASP A 54 10.37 7.35 3.83
N LEU A 55 9.58 7.79 2.84
CA LEU A 55 8.13 7.58 2.81
C LEU A 55 7.80 6.08 2.70
N PHE A 56 8.55 5.34 1.88
CA PHE A 56 8.37 3.90 1.75
C PHE A 56 8.66 3.14 3.06
N GLU A 57 9.68 3.55 3.82
CA GLU A 57 9.97 2.93 5.13
C GLU A 57 8.87 3.24 6.17
N LEU A 58 8.22 4.41 6.09
CA LEU A 58 7.04 4.73 6.92
C LEU A 58 5.85 3.81 6.61
N PHE A 59 5.59 3.52 5.33
CA PHE A 59 4.55 2.56 4.93
C PHE A 59 4.84 1.16 5.48
N LYS A 60 6.08 0.68 5.36
CA LYS A 60 6.47 -0.63 5.89
C LYS A 60 6.26 -0.74 7.40
N THR A 61 6.50 0.34 8.14
CA THR A 61 6.29 0.37 9.59
C THR A 61 4.79 0.25 9.90
N ASN A 62 3.93 1.03 9.25
CA ASN A 62 2.48 0.94 9.46
C ASN A 62 1.89 -0.41 9.03
N ILE A 63 2.40 -1.00 7.96
CA ILE A 63 2.03 -2.35 7.52
C ILE A 63 2.37 -3.39 8.59
N LYS A 64 3.55 -3.31 9.21
CA LYS A 64 3.94 -4.22 10.29
C LYS A 64 3.03 -4.06 11.52
N ASP A 65 2.66 -2.83 11.84
CA ASP A 65 1.80 -2.49 12.97
C ASP A 65 0.30 -2.74 12.69
N LYS A 66 -0.05 -3.14 11.45
CA LYS A 66 -1.42 -3.34 10.98
C LYS A 66 -2.30 -2.08 11.04
N ASN A 67 -1.69 -0.92 10.87
CA ASN A 67 -2.37 0.38 10.85
C ASN A 67 -2.73 0.78 9.42
N TYR A 68 -3.58 -0.01 8.77
CA TYR A 68 -4.05 0.26 7.41
C TYR A 68 -5.38 -0.45 7.14
N GLU A 69 -6.13 0.08 6.20
CA GLU A 69 -7.23 -0.61 5.54
C GLU A 69 -6.81 -0.96 4.11
N TYR A 70 -7.43 -2.00 3.55
CA TYR A 70 -7.14 -2.40 2.18
C TYR A 70 -8.37 -2.87 1.43
N THR A 71 -8.34 -2.67 0.11
CA THR A 71 -9.31 -3.23 -0.84
C THR A 71 -8.57 -3.86 -2.00
N ILE A 72 -9.10 -4.97 -2.53
CA ILE A 72 -8.54 -5.66 -3.70
C ILE A 72 -9.60 -5.74 -4.79
N ALA A 73 -9.23 -5.32 -6.00
CA ALA A 73 -10.07 -5.45 -7.18
C ALA A 73 -9.21 -5.50 -8.45
N LYS A 74 -9.57 -6.38 -9.39
CA LYS A 74 -8.94 -6.47 -10.72
C LYS A 74 -7.40 -6.62 -10.70
N GLY A 75 -6.85 -7.31 -9.69
CA GLY A 75 -5.39 -7.52 -9.54
C GLY A 75 -4.63 -6.36 -8.86
N HIS A 76 -5.35 -5.30 -8.48
CA HIS A 76 -4.80 -4.15 -7.77
C HIS A 76 -5.15 -4.23 -6.28
N LEU A 77 -4.20 -3.76 -5.46
CA LEU A 77 -4.34 -3.55 -4.03
C LEU A 77 -4.34 -2.04 -3.76
N TRP A 78 -5.39 -1.55 -3.11
CA TRP A 78 -5.43 -0.20 -2.57
C TRP A 78 -5.25 -0.27 -1.06
N LEU A 79 -4.30 0.51 -0.54
CA LEU A 79 -4.09 0.69 0.89
C LEU A 79 -4.45 2.11 1.30
N GLU A 80 -5.13 2.23 2.43
CA GLU A 80 -5.36 3.50 3.11
C GLU A 80 -4.66 3.47 4.47
N MET A 81 -3.86 4.49 4.77
CA MET A 81 -3.20 4.59 6.08
C MET A 81 -3.01 6.04 6.51
N ASP A 82 -3.12 6.25 7.82
CA ASP A 82 -2.81 7.52 8.46
C ASP A 82 -1.38 7.50 8.97
N LEU A 83 -0.53 8.38 8.42
CA LEU A 83 0.84 8.54 8.89
C LEU A 83 0.97 9.77 9.78
N ASP A 84 1.68 9.60 10.89
CA ASP A 84 2.20 10.71 11.68
C ASP A 84 3.46 11.27 10.98
N ILE A 85 3.36 12.51 10.48
CA ILE A 85 4.47 13.23 9.82
C ILE A 85 4.91 14.46 10.61
#